data_AF-A0A7J4FK63-F1
#
_entry.id   AF-A0A7J4FK63-F1
#
_cell.length_a   1.000
_cell.length_b   1.000
_cell.length_c   1.000
_cell.angle_alpha   90.00
_cell.angle_beta   90.00
_cell.angle_gamma   90.00
#
_symmetry.space_group_name_H-M   'P 1'
#
loop_
_entity.id
_entity.type
_entity.pdbx_description
1 polymer ?
#
loop_
_entity_poly.entity_id
_entity_poly.type
_entity_poly.pdbx_seq_one_letter_code
_entity_poly.pdbx_strand_id
1 'polypeptide(L)'
;MKILLLTGKLAEPLVRAAVNMCPSSYEIQVHVMPIDVASLATPRSIVSYLKKTKLGDYDLIIVSGAVQGSVKPVEDAVGIKVVKGPKHAVDIPMLLRMYDLRRLS
;
A
#
# COMPACT_ATOMS: atom_id res chain seq x y z
N MET A 1 -0.82 13.02 6.72
CA MET A 1 -0.06 11.77 6.55
C MET A 1 -0.26 11.31 5.11
N LYS A 2 0.84 11.06 4.39
CA LYS A 2 0.87 10.65 2.99
C LYS A 2 1.04 9.14 2.91
N ILE A 3 0.06 8.47 2.31
CA ILE A 3 -0.02 7.02 2.22
C ILE A 3 0.14 6.59 0.77
N LEU A 4 1.02 5.62 0.53
CA LEU A 4 1.11 4.92 -0.73
C LEU A 4 0.44 3.54 -0.63
N LEU A 5 -0.62 3.32 -1.41
CA LEU A 5 -1.23 2.01 -1.60
C LEU A 5 -0.58 1.30 -2.79
N LEU A 6 -0.07 0.10 -2.56
CA LEU A 6 0.54 -0.73 -3.60
C LEU A 6 -0.39 -1.89 -3.99
N THR A 7 -0.73 -1.99 -5.28
CA THR A 7 -1.64 -3.00 -5.81
C THR A 7 -1.19 -3.57 -7.15
N GLY A 8 -1.86 -4.62 -7.63
CA GLY A 8 -1.73 -5.14 -9.00
C GLY A 8 -2.83 -4.60 -9.93
N LYS A 9 -2.70 -4.85 -11.23
CA LYS A 9 -3.57 -4.29 -12.28
C LYS A 9 -5.05 -4.62 -12.09
N LEU A 10 -5.38 -5.86 -11.77
CA LEU A 10 -6.79 -6.29 -11.67
C LEU A 10 -7.54 -5.62 -10.51
N ALA A 11 -6.82 -5.26 -9.45
CA ALA A 11 -7.40 -4.62 -8.28
C ALA A 11 -7.39 -3.09 -8.35
N GLU A 12 -6.68 -2.49 -9.31
CA GLU A 12 -6.56 -1.03 -9.43
C GLU A 12 -7.91 -0.30 -9.43
N PRO A 13 -8.91 -0.66 -10.26
CA PRO A 13 -10.16 0.09 -10.32
C PRO A 13 -10.89 0.09 -8.97
N LEU A 14 -10.90 -1.05 -8.27
CA LEU A 14 -11.53 -1.20 -6.97
C LEU A 14 -10.78 -0.44 -5.87
N VAL A 15 -9.44 -0.46 -5.90
CA VAL A 15 -8.61 0.28 -4.94
C VAL A 15 -8.80 1.79 -5.13
N ARG A 16 -8.80 2.30 -6.36
CA ARG A 16 -9.05 3.72 -6.63
C ARG A 16 -10.45 4.15 -6.19
N ALA A 17 -11.47 3.32 -6.45
CA ALA A 17 -12.83 3.57 -5.96
C ALA A 17 -12.89 3.60 -4.42
N ALA A 18 -12.17 2.70 -3.75
CA ALA A 18 -12.07 2.70 -2.29
C ALA A 18 -11.39 3.96 -1.75
N VAL A 19 -10.32 4.44 -2.39
CA VAL A 19 -9.63 5.68 -1.99
C VAL A 19 -10.59 6.88 -1.98
N ASN A 20 -11.53 6.97 -2.93
CA ASN A 20 -12.53 8.05 -2.97
C ASN A 20 -13.48 8.05 -1.76
N MET A 21 -13.60 6.93 -1.03
CA MET A 21 -14.44 6.81 0.16
C MET A 21 -13.65 7.01 1.47
N CYS A 22 -12.33 7.19 1.38
CA CYS A 22 -11.44 7.34 2.53
C CYS A 22 -11.55 8.74 3.15
N PRO A 23 -11.21 8.89 4.44
CA PRO A 23 -11.18 10.20 5.10
C PRO A 23 -10.21 11.17 4.41
N SER A 24 -10.63 12.42 4.25
CA SER A 24 -9.81 13.50 3.65
C SER A 24 -8.60 13.91 4.50
N SER A 25 -8.49 13.42 5.74
CA SER A 25 -7.32 13.62 6.61
C SER A 25 -6.06 12.89 6.11
N TYR A 26 -6.19 11.98 5.15
CA TYR A 26 -5.09 11.25 4.54
C TYR A 26 -4.91 11.69 3.09
N GLU A 27 -3.67 11.93 2.68
CA GLU A 27 -3.31 12.06 1.27
C GLU A 27 -2.92 10.67 0.76
N ILE A 28 -3.70 10.10 -0.14
CA ILE A 28 -3.54 8.69 -0.55
C ILE A 28 -3.21 8.62 -2.04
N GLN A 29 -2.08 8.01 -2.37
CA GLN A 29 -1.67 7.71 -3.74
C GLN A 29 -1.74 6.20 -3.99
N VAL A 30 -2.04 5.81 -5.23
CA VAL A 30 -2.11 4.40 -5.65
C VAL A 30 -1.05 4.13 -6.70
N HIS A 31 -0.11 3.24 -6.39
CA HIS A 31 0.82 2.69 -7.36
C HIS A 31 0.44 1.27 -7.74
N VAL A 32 0.55 1.02 -9.05
CA VAL A 32 0.17 -0.25 -9.66
C VAL A 32 1.45 -0.93 -10.14
N MET A 33 1.77 -2.05 -9.50
CA MET A 33 2.86 -2.91 -9.94
C MET A 33 2.50 -3.54 -11.29
N PRO A 34 3.49 -3.83 -12.16
CA PRO A 34 3.28 -4.48 -13.45
C PRO A 34 3.02 -5.99 -13.30
N ILE A 35 2.06 -6.35 -12.44
CA ILE A 35 1.59 -7.72 -12.15
C ILE A 35 0.05 -7.70 -12.08
N ASP A 36 -0.59 -8.81 -12.38
CA ASP A 36 -2.07 -8.85 -12.43
C ASP A 36 -2.69 -8.79 -11.04
N VAL A 37 -2.18 -9.59 -10.10
CA VAL A 37 -2.63 -9.64 -8.71
C VAL A 37 -1.48 -9.46 -7.72
N ALA A 38 -1.74 -8.79 -6.60
CA ALA A 38 -0.72 -8.48 -5.60
C ALA A 38 -0.14 -9.73 -4.92
N SER A 39 -0.83 -10.88 -4.92
CA SER A 39 -0.32 -12.14 -4.37
C SER A 39 0.89 -12.70 -5.13
N LEU A 40 1.11 -12.27 -6.38
CA LEU A 40 2.31 -12.63 -7.15
C LEU A 40 3.53 -11.78 -6.77
N ALA A 41 3.35 -10.74 -5.95
CA ALA A 41 4.45 -9.91 -5.49
C ALA A 41 5.31 -10.65 -4.48
N THR A 42 6.62 -10.55 -4.64
CA THR A 42 7.60 -10.99 -3.66
C THR A 42 8.20 -9.76 -2.98
N PRO A 43 8.75 -9.86 -1.75
CA PRO A 43 9.45 -8.73 -1.13
C PRO A 43 10.51 -8.11 -2.04
N ARG A 44 11.26 -8.94 -2.77
CA ARG A 44 12.29 -8.48 -3.72
C ARG A 44 11.70 -7.70 -4.91
N SER A 45 10.57 -8.17 -5.48
CA SER A 45 9.94 -7.45 -6.59
C SER A 45 9.31 -6.13 -6.16
N ILE A 46 8.74 -6.08 -4.94
CA ILE A 46 8.23 -4.86 -4.32
C ILE A 46 9.36 -3.84 -4.13
N VAL A 47 10.50 -4.25 -3.54
CA VAL A 47 11.66 -3.36 -3.37
C VAL A 47 12.15 -2.83 -4.72
N SER A 48 12.29 -3.70 -5.72
CA SER A 48 12.72 -3.30 -7.06
C SER A 48 11.78 -2.27 -7.70
N TYR A 49 10.47 -2.45 -7.54
CA TYR A 49 9.46 -1.52 -8.02
C TYR A 49 9.53 -0.17 -7.29
N LEU A 50 9.57 -0.20 -5.95
CA LEU A 50 9.60 1.00 -5.12
C LEU A 50 10.87 1.83 -5.35
N LYS A 51 12.04 1.20 -5.49
CA LYS A 51 13.31 1.90 -5.78
C LYS A 51 13.34 2.58 -7.14
N LYS A 52 12.60 2.08 -8.12
CA LYS A 52 12.44 2.71 -9.44
C LYS A 52 11.42 3.84 -9.43
N THR A 53 10.61 3.92 -8.38
CA THR A 53 9.56 4.91 -8.25
C THR A 53 10.06 6.06 -7.38
N LYS A 54 9.62 7.29 -7.66
CA LYS A 54 9.89 8.41 -6.75
C LYS A 54 9.03 8.25 -5.50
N LEU A 55 9.63 7.75 -4.42
CA LEU A 55 8.94 7.53 -3.15
C LEU A 55 8.63 8.82 -2.38
N GLY A 56 9.12 9.98 -2.85
CA GLY A 56 8.73 11.29 -2.31
C GLY A 56 8.84 11.35 -0.78
N ASP A 57 7.84 11.98 -0.17
CA ASP A 57 7.67 12.17 1.27
C ASP A 57 6.53 11.31 1.83
N TYR A 58 6.39 10.06 1.36
CA TYR A 58 5.41 9.13 1.94
C TYR A 58 5.78 8.75 3.38
N ASP A 59 4.81 8.82 4.29
CA ASP A 59 4.94 8.39 5.67
C ASP A 59 4.73 6.87 5.82
N LEU A 60 3.86 6.30 4.97
CA LEU A 60 3.42 4.91 5.08
C LEU A 60 3.17 4.28 3.72
N ILE A 61 3.66 3.06 3.52
CA ILE A 61 3.33 2.20 2.38
C ILE A 61 2.44 1.05 2.88
N ILE A 62 1.27 0.90 2.27
CA ILE A 62 0.36 -0.21 2.53
C ILE A 62 0.36 -1.12 1.31
N VAL A 63 0.84 -2.34 1.48
CA VAL A 63 0.73 -3.39 0.46
C VAL A 63 -0.52 -4.22 0.71
N SER A 64 -1.06 -4.87 -0.32
CA SER A 64 -2.20 -5.78 -0.15
C SER A 64 -1.92 -6.87 0.89
N GLY A 65 -2.93 -7.21 1.69
CA GLY A 65 -2.88 -8.36 2.61
C GLY A 65 -2.73 -9.72 1.91
N ALA A 66 -2.85 -9.76 0.57
CA ALA A 66 -2.62 -10.95 -0.23
C ALA A 66 -1.12 -11.23 -0.50
N VAL A 67 -0.23 -10.25 -0.24
CA VAL A 67 1.22 -10.45 -0.36
C VAL A 67 1.68 -11.52 0.64
N GLN A 68 2.38 -12.53 0.13
CA GLN A 68 2.89 -13.64 0.93
C GLN A 68 4.18 -13.26 1.68
N GLY A 69 4.38 -13.87 2.86
CA GLY A 69 5.58 -13.66 3.68
C GLY A 69 5.64 -12.31 4.40
N SER A 70 6.78 -12.00 5.01
CA SER A 70 6.99 -10.74 5.73
C SER A 70 7.27 -9.58 4.78
N VAL A 71 6.76 -8.39 5.12
CA VAL A 71 7.05 -7.13 4.42
C VAL A 71 8.18 -6.34 5.09
N LYS A 72 8.73 -6.84 6.21
CA LYS A 72 9.85 -6.22 6.91
C LYS A 72 11.09 -5.98 6.03
N PRO A 73 11.50 -6.92 5.14
CA PRO A 73 12.60 -6.67 4.22
C PRO A 73 12.33 -5.52 3.22
N VAL A 74 11.06 -5.22 2.94
CA VAL A 74 10.69 -4.07 2.10
C VAL A 74 10.88 -2.78 2.87
N GLU A 75 10.35 -2.71 4.10
CA GLU A 75 10.51 -1.58 5.02
C GLU A 75 12.00 -1.23 5.21
N ASP A 76 12.82 -2.23 5.55
CA ASP A 76 14.25 -2.04 5.79
C ASP A 76 15.00 -1.55 4.54
N ALA A 77 14.56 -1.95 3.34
CA ALA A 77 15.21 -1.60 2.08
C ALA A 77 14.81 -0.22 1.53
N VAL A 78 13.64 0.31 1.91
CA VAL A 78 13.13 1.61 1.43
C VAL A 78 13.18 2.70 2.49
N GLY A 79 13.33 2.35 3.77
CA GLY A 79 13.41 3.31 4.89
C GLY A 79 12.08 4.00 5.23
N ILE A 80 10.98 3.55 4.63
CA ILE A 80 9.61 4.04 4.89
C ILE A 80 8.85 2.90 5.55
N LYS A 81 7.97 3.21 6.50
CA LYS A 81 7.11 2.21 7.15
C LYS A 81 6.33 1.41 6.11
N VAL A 82 6.37 0.07 6.17
CA VAL A 82 5.61 -0.80 5.26
C VAL A 82 4.73 -1.75 6.08
N VAL A 83 3.43 -1.74 5.81
CA VAL A 83 2.46 -2.62 6.48
C VAL A 83 1.61 -3.37 5.48
N LYS A 84 1.03 -4.48 5.93
CA LYS A 84 -0.02 -5.18 5.18
C LYS A 84 -1.36 -4.54 5.46
N GLY A 85 -2.05 -4.14 4.41
CA GLY A 85 -3.45 -3.72 4.45
C GLY A 85 -4.41 -4.91 4.33
N PRO A 86 -5.71 -4.63 4.12
CA PRO A 86 -6.70 -5.67 3.92
C PRO A 86 -6.47 -6.42 2.59
N LYS A 87 -7.07 -7.61 2.50
CA LYS A 87 -7.10 -8.37 1.23
C LYS A 87 -8.10 -7.77 0.24
N HIS A 88 -9.19 -7.20 0.73
CA HIS A 88 -10.25 -6.64 -0.11
C HIS A 88 -10.17 -5.11 -0.10
N ALA A 89 -10.27 -4.51 -1.29
CA ALA A 89 -10.18 -3.05 -1.45
C ALA A 89 -11.31 -2.31 -0.70
N VAL A 90 -12.49 -2.92 -0.58
CA VAL A 90 -13.66 -2.34 0.09
C VAL A 90 -13.43 -2.09 1.59
N ASP A 91 -12.45 -2.75 2.20
CA ASP A 91 -12.13 -2.59 3.62
C ASP A 91 -11.17 -1.43 3.89
N ILE A 92 -10.53 -0.88 2.85
CA ILE A 92 -9.54 0.22 2.97
C ILE A 92 -10.15 1.44 3.68
N PRO A 93 -11.35 1.94 3.31
CA PRO A 93 -11.93 3.12 3.96
C PRO A 93 -12.23 2.88 5.43
N MET A 94 -12.71 1.68 5.77
CA MET A 94 -13.01 1.30 7.14
C MET A 94 -11.74 1.25 7.99
N LEU A 95 -10.66 0.65 7.48
CA LEU A 95 -9.37 0.62 8.16
C LEU A 95 -8.85 2.03 8.45
N LEU A 96 -8.92 2.94 7.48
CA LEU A 96 -8.46 4.32 7.66
C LEU A 96 -9.34 5.16 8.59
N ARG A 97 -10.62 4.80 8.75
CA ARG A 97 -11.53 5.47 9.70
C ARG A 97 -11.34 5.01 11.13
N MET A 98 -11.17 3.70 11.34
CA MET A 98 -11.18 3.10 12.67
C MET A 98 -9.82 3.17 13.37
N TYR A 99 -8.74 3.10 12.61
CA TYR A 99 -7.39 3.07 13.17
C TYR A 99 -6.71 4.41 12.97
N ASP A 100 -6.19 4.97 14.06
CA ASP A 100 -5.25 6.08 13.97
C ASP A 100 -3.90 5.55 13.49
N LEU A 101 -3.72 5.54 12.16
CA LEU A 101 -2.49 5.07 11.55
C LEU A 101 -1.28 5.94 11.89
N ARG A 102 -1.48 7.15 12.46
CA ARG A 102 -0.37 7.97 12.97
C ARG A 102 0.39 7.30 14.11
N ARG A 103 -0.20 6.30 14.78
CA ARG A 103 0.47 5.48 15.80
C ARG A 103 1.35 4.38 15.20
N LEU A 104 1.27 4.16 13.89
CA LEU A 104 2.10 3.18 13.17
C LEU A 104 3.30 3.83 12.46
N SER A 105 3.29 5.16 12.34
CA SER A 105 4.35 5.99 11.76
C SER A 105 5.43 6.33 12.78
#